data_AF-A0A851DER9-F1
#
_entry.id   AF-A0A851DER9-F1
#
_cell.length_a   1.000
_cell.length_b   1.000
_cell.length_c   1.000
_cell.angle_alpha   90.00
_cell.angle_beta   90.00
_cell.angle_gamma   90.00
#
_symmetry.space_group_name_H-M   'P 1'
#
loop_
_entity.id
_entity.type
_entity.pdbx_description
1 polymer ?
#
loop_
_entity_poly.entity_id
_entity_poly.type
_entity_poly.pdbx_seq_one_letter_code
_entity_poly.pdbx_strand_id
1 'polypeptide(L)'
;VITPRQNDDYELQGRNSIIRLKAEKLERALNYLGIQPTDEEQQALRQQLQKDSKGTVSFGDFVEVSRNLFSMPLNATDGGQKSVAFGVNEIASLLDSQLVTCDSLEDDVERLKKERNEALKEMGKLKEQLSESVNLQQQLTEELQIVKQEAKAAVEETRALRSRIHLAEAAQRQARGMEMDYEEVIRLLEAEIVELKAQLADHSGQNKDNLQDLRKRVTVLDCQLRKSESARKTFEVATEKLLQFVEVVHEILSDNSTSSTVLSDSRTTLPTKALLARLGRIGPTVTAALAAEARDLAKSVRAILEVDC
;
A
#
# COMPACT_ATOMS: atom_id res chain seq x y z
N VAL A 1 -51.29 -6.24 31.87
CA VAL A 1 -50.89 -5.74 33.21
C VAL A 1 -51.09 -4.24 33.20
N ILE A 2 -52.15 -3.78 33.82
CA ILE A 2 -52.58 -2.38 33.85
C ILE A 2 -52.07 -1.81 35.18
N THR A 3 -51.17 -0.83 35.12
CA THR A 3 -50.71 -0.07 36.28
C THR A 3 -51.71 1.03 36.61
N PRO A 4 -52.25 1.10 37.84
CA PRO A 4 -53.11 2.19 38.25
C PRO A 4 -52.29 3.38 38.77
N ARG A 5 -52.77 4.58 38.42
CA ARG A 5 -52.42 5.87 39.03
C ARG A 5 -52.71 5.85 40.54
N GLN A 6 -51.77 6.34 41.33
CA GLN A 6 -52.05 6.87 42.67
C GLN A 6 -51.76 8.37 42.63
N ASN A 7 -52.84 9.15 42.71
CA ASN A 7 -52.80 10.44 43.40
C ASN A 7 -53.17 10.09 44.84
N ASP A 8 -52.37 10.52 45.81
CA ASP A 8 -52.85 10.70 47.17
C ASP A 8 -52.25 11.96 47.79
N ASP A 9 -53.13 12.59 48.55
CA ASP A 9 -53.16 13.92 49.10
C ASP A 9 -52.03 14.26 50.10
N TYR A 10 -51.64 15.54 50.04
CA TYR A 10 -51.25 16.43 51.13
C TYR A 10 -50.73 15.83 52.45
N GLU A 11 -49.40 15.67 52.55
CA GLU A 11 -48.67 15.85 53.81
C GLU A 11 -47.84 17.15 53.75
N LEU A 12 -48.43 18.24 54.23
CA LEU A 12 -47.76 19.55 54.39
C LEU A 12 -46.83 19.59 55.62
N GLN A 13 -46.46 18.45 56.21
CA GLN A 13 -45.65 18.37 57.42
C GLN A 13 -44.24 17.79 57.21
N GLY A 14 -43.90 17.35 55.98
CA GLY A 14 -42.61 16.74 55.65
C GLY A 14 -41.62 17.60 54.84
N ARG A 15 -42.01 18.78 54.35
CA ARG A 15 -41.17 19.56 53.41
C ARG A 15 -40.04 20.37 54.04
N ASN A 16 -40.06 20.59 55.36
CA ASN A 16 -39.03 21.39 56.05
C ASN A 16 -37.73 20.61 56.35
N SER A 17 -37.70 19.31 56.11
CA SER A 17 -36.53 18.44 56.36
C SER A 17 -35.61 18.28 55.15
N ILE A 18 -36.03 18.71 53.95
CA ILE A 18 -35.26 18.56 52.71
C ILE A 18 -34.23 19.69 52.55
N ILE A 19 -34.51 20.86 53.11
CA ILE A 19 -33.64 22.03 53.00
C ILE A 19 -32.60 21.98 54.11
N ARG A 20 -31.32 21.85 53.74
CA ARG A 20 -30.20 21.85 54.68
C ARG A 20 -29.43 23.16 54.58
N LEU A 21 -29.26 23.82 55.71
CA LEU A 21 -28.61 25.12 55.82
C LEU A 21 -27.18 24.93 56.35
N LYS A 22 -26.22 25.72 55.85
CA LYS A 22 -24.87 25.74 56.42
C LYS A 22 -24.89 26.44 57.77
N ALA A 23 -24.41 25.79 58.83
CA ALA A 23 -24.45 26.32 60.19
C ALA A 23 -23.75 27.68 60.31
N GLU A 24 -22.66 27.89 59.57
CA GLU A 24 -21.85 29.12 59.54
C GLU A 24 -22.56 30.35 58.98
N LYS A 25 -23.69 30.16 58.27
CA LYS A 25 -24.44 31.25 57.63
C LYS A 25 -25.73 31.62 58.37
N LEU A 26 -26.07 30.88 59.43
CA LEU A 26 -27.33 31.06 60.16
C LEU A 26 -27.35 32.37 60.95
N GLU A 27 -26.24 32.73 61.60
CA GLU A 27 -26.11 34.01 62.31
C GLU A 27 -26.27 35.21 61.39
N ARG A 28 -25.66 35.15 60.20
CA ARG A 28 -25.83 36.20 59.19
C ARG A 28 -27.28 36.25 58.71
N ALA A 29 -27.94 35.11 58.53
CA ALA A 29 -29.34 35.06 58.13
C ALA A 29 -30.25 35.69 59.20
N LEU A 30 -30.01 35.44 60.49
CA LEU A 30 -30.74 36.10 61.59
C LEU A 30 -30.53 37.62 61.59
N ASN A 31 -29.29 38.07 61.38
CA ASN A 31 -28.99 39.50 61.26
C ASN A 31 -29.70 40.16 60.06
N TYR A 32 -29.80 39.47 58.92
CA TYR A 32 -30.58 39.95 57.75
C TYR A 32 -32.08 40.02 58.03
N LEU A 33 -32.59 39.21 58.97
CA LEU A 33 -33.98 39.23 59.42
C LEU A 33 -34.22 40.26 60.54
N GLY A 34 -33.21 41.06 60.90
CA GLY A 34 -33.31 42.09 61.94
C GLY A 34 -33.26 41.55 63.37
N ILE A 35 -32.94 40.26 63.56
CA ILE A 35 -32.72 39.65 64.87
C ILE A 35 -31.23 39.72 65.16
N GLN A 36 -30.83 40.45 66.20
CA GLN A 36 -29.44 40.49 66.69
C GLN A 36 -29.31 39.56 67.90
N PRO A 37 -29.01 38.27 67.71
CA PRO A 37 -28.81 37.37 68.82
C PRO A 37 -27.57 37.78 69.62
N THR A 38 -27.70 37.86 70.95
CA THR A 38 -26.57 38.04 71.88
C THR A 38 -25.60 36.86 71.81
N ASP A 39 -24.35 37.05 72.24
CA ASP A 39 -23.32 36.01 72.15
C ASP A 39 -23.74 34.72 72.89
N GLU A 40 -24.46 34.86 74.00
CA GLU A 40 -25.04 33.76 74.75
C GLU A 40 -26.15 33.03 73.96
N GLU A 41 -27.02 33.78 73.26
CA GLU A 41 -28.09 33.22 72.43
C GLU A 41 -27.55 32.56 71.16
N GLN A 42 -26.50 33.11 70.55
CA GLN A 42 -25.80 32.48 69.43
C GLN A 42 -25.15 31.16 69.86
N GLN A 43 -24.55 31.13 71.05
CA GLN A 43 -23.95 29.94 71.60
C GLN A 43 -25.00 28.89 71.98
N ALA A 44 -26.15 29.30 72.54
CA ALA A 44 -27.28 28.42 72.82
C ALA A 44 -27.89 27.84 71.53
N LEU A 45 -28.05 28.66 70.49
CA LEU A 45 -28.52 28.25 69.17
C LEU A 45 -27.57 27.20 68.55
N ARG A 46 -26.26 27.41 68.63
CA ARG A 46 -25.25 26.45 68.12
C ARG A 46 -25.22 25.14 68.89
N GLN A 47 -25.55 25.15 70.18
CA GLN A 47 -25.59 23.95 71.02
C GLN A 47 -26.86 23.14 70.79
N GLN A 48 -28.00 23.80 70.58
CA GLN A 48 -29.29 23.15 70.39
C GLN A 48 -29.48 22.62 68.95
N LEU A 49 -28.79 23.18 67.97
CA LEU A 49 -28.82 22.69 66.59
C LEU A 49 -27.90 21.49 66.38
N GLN A 50 -28.47 20.37 65.97
CA GLN A 50 -27.69 19.18 65.60
C GLN A 50 -26.97 19.39 64.26
N LYS A 51 -25.64 19.49 64.31
CA LYS A 51 -24.79 19.57 63.11
C LYS A 51 -24.52 18.17 62.57
N ASP A 52 -24.67 18.01 61.27
CA ASP A 52 -24.32 16.77 60.60
C ASP A 52 -22.81 16.69 60.29
N SER A 53 -22.36 15.54 59.77
CA SER A 53 -20.96 15.32 59.38
C SER A 53 -20.43 16.26 58.29
N LYS A 54 -21.31 17.05 57.66
CA LYS A 54 -20.98 18.07 56.64
C LYS A 54 -21.15 19.52 57.14
N GLY A 55 -21.41 19.74 58.43
CA GLY A 55 -21.53 21.09 59.03
C GLY A 55 -22.83 21.85 58.66
N THR A 56 -23.88 21.11 58.31
CA THR A 56 -25.21 21.61 57.91
C THR A 56 -26.28 21.21 58.95
N VAL A 57 -27.35 22.00 59.03
CA VAL A 57 -28.51 21.80 59.92
C VAL A 57 -29.80 21.71 59.10
N SER A 58 -30.81 21.01 59.61
CA SER A 58 -32.14 20.98 59.00
C SER A 58 -32.82 22.35 59.13
N PHE A 59 -33.49 22.79 58.06
CA PHE A 59 -34.28 24.03 58.10
C PHE A 59 -35.40 23.96 59.14
N GLY A 60 -36.07 22.81 59.29
CA GLY A 60 -37.08 22.58 60.31
C GLY A 60 -36.56 22.83 61.72
N ASP A 61 -35.47 22.17 62.10
CA ASP A 61 -34.84 22.29 63.42
C ASP A 61 -34.36 23.72 63.67
N PHE A 62 -33.80 24.38 62.65
CA PHE A 62 -33.39 25.78 62.75
C PHE A 62 -34.56 26.71 63.06
N VAL A 63 -35.69 26.57 62.37
CA VAL A 63 -36.88 27.40 62.59
C VAL A 63 -37.50 27.14 63.96
N GLU A 64 -37.54 25.88 64.40
CA GLU A 64 -38.10 25.50 65.70
C GLU A 64 -37.25 26.02 66.86
N VAL A 65 -35.94 25.78 66.83
CA VAL A 65 -35.00 26.26 67.86
C VAL A 65 -34.97 27.80 67.89
N SER A 66 -34.98 28.45 66.72
CA SER A 66 -35.03 29.92 66.66
C SER A 66 -36.34 30.48 67.20
N ARG A 67 -37.47 29.82 66.96
CA ARG A 67 -38.78 30.23 67.51
C ARG A 67 -38.79 30.15 69.04
N ASN A 68 -38.19 29.11 69.60
CA ASN A 68 -38.12 28.90 71.04
C ASN A 68 -37.12 29.85 71.73
N LEU A 69 -35.97 30.13 71.10
CA LEU A 69 -34.96 31.04 71.65
C LEU A 69 -35.38 32.52 71.55
N PHE A 70 -35.95 32.94 70.41
CA PHE A 70 -36.23 34.35 70.14
C PHE A 70 -37.70 34.75 70.34
N SER A 71 -38.57 33.84 70.79
CA SER A 71 -39.95 34.09 71.25
C SER A 71 -40.72 35.15 70.45
N MET A 72 -40.89 34.94 69.14
CA MET A 72 -41.52 35.92 68.23
C MET A 72 -43.07 35.86 68.32
N PRO A 73 -43.78 36.87 68.86
CA PRO A 73 -45.24 36.89 68.85
C PRO A 73 -45.74 37.47 67.52
N LEU A 74 -46.06 36.60 66.57
CA LEU A 74 -46.94 36.97 65.45
C LEU A 74 -48.38 36.94 65.99
N ASN A 75 -48.81 38.06 66.57
CA ASN A 75 -50.20 38.26 66.98
C ASN A 75 -51.11 38.07 65.77
N ALA A 76 -51.88 36.99 65.81
CA ALA A 76 -53.05 36.80 64.97
C ALA A 76 -54.04 37.93 65.27
N THR A 77 -54.35 38.72 64.25
CA THR A 77 -55.42 39.72 64.29
C THR A 77 -56.76 39.03 64.43
N ASP A 78 -57.33 39.03 65.64
CA ASP A 78 -58.75 38.75 65.89
C ASP A 78 -59.42 40.00 66.49
N GLY A 79 -60.65 40.23 66.05
CA GLY A 79 -61.28 41.54 65.97
C GLY A 79 -61.75 42.14 67.28
N GLY A 80 -61.64 43.46 67.35
CA GLY A 80 -62.31 44.30 68.34
C GLY A 80 -62.82 45.58 67.69
N GLN A 81 -64.12 45.62 67.41
CA GLN A 81 -64.86 46.78 66.93
C GLN A 81 -64.62 48.02 67.81
N LYS A 82 -64.18 49.12 67.18
CA LYS A 82 -64.49 50.48 67.64
C LYS A 82 -64.78 51.33 66.42
N SER A 83 -66.07 51.38 66.07
CA SER A 83 -66.61 52.33 65.11
C SER A 83 -66.54 53.72 65.73
N VAL A 84 -65.58 54.53 65.29
CA VAL A 84 -65.54 55.97 65.56
C VAL A 84 -66.23 56.64 64.38
N ALA A 85 -67.34 57.33 64.64
CA ALA A 85 -68.06 58.12 63.66
C ALA A 85 -67.15 59.23 63.11
N PHE A 86 -66.50 58.96 61.98
CA PHE A 86 -65.72 59.94 61.23
C PHE A 86 -66.71 60.94 60.62
N GLY A 87 -66.64 62.18 61.11
CA GLY A 87 -67.66 63.19 60.88
C GLY A 87 -67.71 63.63 59.43
N VAL A 88 -68.93 63.72 58.89
CA VAL A 88 -69.28 64.33 57.60
C VAL A 88 -68.66 65.74 57.40
N ASN A 89 -68.25 66.38 58.49
CA ASN A 89 -67.61 67.70 58.52
C ASN A 89 -66.16 67.73 57.99
N GLU A 90 -65.41 66.63 58.08
CA GLU A 90 -64.06 66.56 57.49
C GLU A 90 -64.13 66.41 55.97
N ILE A 91 -65.14 65.70 55.47
CA ILE A 91 -65.41 65.52 54.02
C ILE A 91 -65.74 66.88 53.38
N ALA A 92 -66.53 67.71 54.07
CA ALA A 92 -66.87 69.05 53.59
C ALA A 92 -65.63 69.97 53.50
N SER A 93 -64.74 69.95 54.51
CA SER A 93 -63.51 70.75 54.48
C SER A 93 -62.48 70.26 53.45
N LEU A 94 -62.42 68.94 53.19
CA LEU A 94 -61.58 68.36 52.16
C LEU A 94 -62.08 68.69 50.74
N LEU A 95 -63.39 68.79 50.55
CA LEU A 95 -64.00 69.20 49.28
C LEU A 95 -63.76 70.69 49.00
N ASP A 96 -63.86 71.55 50.02
CA ASP A 96 -63.64 73.00 49.88
C ASP A 96 -62.15 73.34 49.64
N SER A 97 -61.24 72.55 50.21
CA SER A 97 -59.80 72.66 49.94
C SER A 97 -59.38 72.10 48.57
N GLN A 98 -60.18 71.20 47.98
CA GLN A 98 -60.01 70.72 46.60
C GLN A 98 -60.46 71.76 45.56
N LEU A 99 -61.52 72.53 45.86
CA LEU A 99 -62.10 73.53 44.94
C LEU A 99 -61.16 74.69 44.57
N VAL A 100 -60.24 75.09 45.46
CA VAL A 100 -59.26 76.18 45.20
C VAL A 100 -57.99 75.67 44.49
N THR A 101 -57.80 74.35 44.39
CA THR A 101 -56.63 73.70 43.75
C THR A 101 -56.99 73.01 42.43
N CYS A 102 -58.26 73.03 42.02
CA CYS A 102 -58.79 72.29 40.87
C CYS A 102 -58.12 72.61 39.52
N ASP A 103 -57.77 73.88 39.25
CA ASP A 103 -57.13 74.25 37.97
C ASP A 103 -55.71 73.66 37.81
N SER A 104 -54.96 73.49 38.91
CA SER A 104 -53.62 72.89 38.87
C SER A 104 -53.65 71.36 38.76
N LEU A 105 -54.72 70.73 39.27
CA LEU A 105 -54.85 69.28 39.34
C LEU A 105 -55.31 68.68 38.00
N GLU A 106 -56.16 69.39 37.26
CA GLU A 106 -56.58 69.02 35.90
C GLU A 106 -55.39 68.98 34.92
N ASP A 107 -54.52 70.00 34.97
CA ASP A 107 -53.30 70.08 34.15
C ASP A 107 -52.29 68.95 34.47
N ASP A 108 -52.13 68.61 35.75
CA ASP A 108 -51.26 67.51 36.17
C ASP A 108 -51.82 66.14 35.76
N VAL A 109 -53.14 65.96 35.80
CA VAL A 109 -53.80 64.76 35.29
C VAL A 109 -53.62 64.61 33.78
N GLU A 110 -53.72 65.69 33.02
CA GLU A 110 -53.53 65.66 31.57
C GLU A 110 -52.06 65.41 31.20
N ARG A 111 -51.11 66.01 31.94
CA ARG A 111 -49.67 65.71 31.83
C ARG A 111 -49.38 64.24 32.09
N LEU A 112 -49.90 63.69 33.19
CA LEU A 112 -49.75 62.27 33.55
C LEU A 112 -50.36 61.34 32.50
N LYS A 113 -51.52 61.68 31.91
CA LYS A 113 -52.09 60.90 30.81
C LYS A 113 -51.16 60.88 29.60
N LYS A 114 -50.56 62.02 29.25
CA LYS A 114 -49.62 62.12 28.14
C LYS A 114 -48.37 61.28 28.41
N GLU A 115 -47.77 61.41 29.58
CA GLU A 115 -46.61 60.60 30.00
C GLU A 115 -46.93 59.10 30.00
N ARG A 116 -48.11 58.70 30.51
CA ARG A 116 -48.57 57.31 30.45
C ARG A 116 -48.72 56.83 29.01
N ASN A 117 -49.28 57.65 28.13
CA ASN A 117 -49.45 57.30 26.71
C ASN A 117 -48.10 57.19 25.99
N GLU A 118 -47.15 58.06 26.29
CA GLU A 118 -45.77 57.99 25.78
C GLU A 118 -45.05 56.75 26.30
N ALA A 119 -45.16 56.44 27.59
CA ALA A 119 -44.60 55.22 28.19
C ALA A 119 -45.20 53.94 27.57
N LEU A 120 -46.51 53.92 27.29
CA LEU A 120 -47.15 52.79 26.59
C LEU A 120 -46.62 52.63 25.16
N LYS A 121 -46.33 53.73 24.45
CA LYS A 121 -45.72 53.68 23.10
C LYS A 121 -44.29 53.12 23.16
N GLU A 122 -43.47 53.60 24.09
CA GLU A 122 -42.11 53.09 24.28
C GLU A 122 -42.10 51.62 24.73
N MET A 123 -43.00 51.23 25.62
CA MET A 123 -43.19 49.83 25.99
C MET A 123 -43.57 48.96 24.78
N GLY A 124 -44.39 49.49 23.87
CA GLY A 124 -44.71 48.83 22.59
C GLY A 124 -43.47 48.60 21.72
N LYS A 125 -42.66 49.65 21.52
CA LYS A 125 -41.40 49.56 20.76
C LYS A 125 -40.41 48.58 21.38
N LEU A 126 -40.22 48.64 22.70
CA LEU A 126 -39.33 47.73 23.42
C LEU A 126 -39.79 46.28 23.32
N LYS A 127 -41.11 46.02 23.34
CA LYS A 127 -41.66 44.68 23.15
C LYS A 127 -41.40 44.13 21.74
N GLU A 128 -41.53 44.99 20.72
CA GLU A 128 -41.20 44.63 19.33
C GLU A 128 -39.71 44.31 19.18
N GLN A 129 -38.83 45.19 19.65
CA GLN A 129 -37.38 44.97 19.64
C GLN A 129 -36.97 43.70 20.41
N LEU A 130 -37.61 43.43 21.55
CA LEU A 130 -37.37 42.19 22.31
C LEU A 130 -37.78 40.96 21.49
N SER A 131 -38.92 41.01 20.80
CA SER A 131 -39.38 39.91 19.96
C SER A 131 -38.46 39.66 18.77
N GLU A 132 -37.99 40.73 18.11
CA GLU A 132 -37.00 40.63 17.03
C GLU A 132 -35.68 40.06 17.53
N SER A 133 -35.18 40.54 18.68
CA SER A 133 -33.96 40.03 19.30
C SER A 133 -34.06 38.54 19.64
N VAL A 134 -35.20 38.08 20.16
CA VAL A 134 -35.42 36.64 20.47
C VAL A 134 -35.46 35.82 19.18
N ASN A 135 -36.11 36.31 18.12
CA ASN A 135 -36.14 35.63 16.82
C ASN A 135 -34.74 35.54 16.20
N LEU A 136 -33.94 36.61 16.25
CA LEU A 136 -32.55 36.62 15.78
C LEU A 136 -31.68 35.66 16.59
N GLN A 137 -31.86 35.61 17.91
CA GLN A 137 -31.15 34.67 18.77
C GLN A 137 -31.48 33.21 18.43
N GLN A 138 -32.75 32.91 18.13
CA GLN A 138 -33.18 31.60 17.68
C GLN A 138 -32.50 31.22 16.35
N GLN A 139 -32.55 32.10 15.35
CA GLN A 139 -31.91 31.88 14.04
C GLN A 139 -30.39 31.66 14.19
N LEU A 140 -29.71 32.50 14.97
CA LEU A 140 -28.26 32.35 15.20
C LEU A 140 -27.93 31.01 15.88
N THR A 141 -28.80 30.54 16.77
CA THR A 141 -28.62 29.25 17.45
C THR A 141 -28.78 28.08 16.47
N GLU A 142 -29.74 28.17 15.54
CA GLU A 142 -29.95 27.17 14.48
C GLU A 142 -28.75 27.12 13.51
N GLU A 143 -28.29 28.27 13.02
CA GLU A 143 -27.09 28.37 12.17
C GLU A 143 -25.85 27.82 12.88
N LEU A 144 -25.67 28.13 14.18
CA LEU A 144 -24.56 27.59 14.97
C LEU A 144 -24.63 26.06 15.09
N GLN A 145 -25.84 25.48 15.16
CA GLN A 145 -26.00 24.03 15.15
C GLN A 145 -25.66 23.42 13.78
N ILE A 146 -26.05 24.07 12.68
CA ILE A 146 -25.71 23.63 11.32
C ILE A 146 -24.20 23.64 11.13
N VAL A 147 -23.55 24.78 11.40
CA VAL A 147 -22.09 24.92 11.29
C VAL A 147 -21.37 23.90 12.18
N LYS A 148 -21.87 23.62 13.37
CA LYS A 148 -21.32 22.58 14.25
C LYS A 148 -21.40 21.18 13.63
N GLN A 149 -22.48 20.84 12.94
CA GLN A 149 -22.62 19.54 12.28
C GLN A 149 -21.71 19.45 11.05
N GLU A 150 -21.64 20.52 10.25
CA GLU A 150 -20.74 20.61 9.10
C GLU A 150 -19.28 20.49 9.51
N ALA A 151 -18.86 21.19 10.56
CA ALA A 151 -17.51 21.09 11.11
C ALA A 151 -17.16 19.65 11.56
N LYS A 152 -18.13 18.93 12.16
CA LYS A 152 -17.93 17.51 12.51
C LYS A 152 -17.78 16.63 11.27
N ALA A 153 -18.62 16.84 10.25
CA ALA A 153 -18.52 16.09 9.00
C ALA A 153 -17.16 16.32 8.31
N ALA A 154 -16.68 17.56 8.26
CA ALA A 154 -15.38 17.91 7.71
C ALA A 154 -14.21 17.27 8.48
N VAL A 155 -14.30 17.16 9.82
CA VAL A 155 -13.29 16.47 10.64
C VAL A 155 -13.22 14.98 10.31
N GLU A 156 -14.37 14.31 10.18
CA GLU A 156 -14.40 12.89 9.81
C GLU A 156 -13.93 12.65 8.38
N GLU A 157 -14.28 13.51 7.43
CA GLU A 157 -13.74 13.46 6.07
C GLU A 157 -12.21 13.61 6.09
N THR A 158 -11.69 14.59 6.82
CA THR A 158 -10.25 14.79 6.95
C THR A 158 -9.57 13.57 7.58
N ARG A 159 -10.20 12.92 8.56
CA ARG A 159 -9.71 11.67 9.16
C ARG A 159 -9.67 10.54 8.12
N ALA A 160 -10.74 10.37 7.33
CA ALA A 160 -10.80 9.38 6.27
C ALA A 160 -9.75 9.62 5.19
N LEU A 161 -9.55 10.87 4.77
CA LEU A 161 -8.52 11.26 3.80
C LEU A 161 -7.12 10.96 4.31
N ARG A 162 -6.80 11.28 5.58
CA ARG A 162 -5.50 10.91 6.19
C ARG A 162 -5.28 9.40 6.18
N SER A 163 -6.30 8.61 6.52
CA SER A 163 -6.20 7.15 6.46
C SER A 163 -5.92 6.65 5.04
N ARG A 164 -6.55 7.25 4.03
CA ARG A 164 -6.30 6.92 2.61
C ARG A 164 -4.89 7.30 2.18
N ILE A 165 -4.36 8.44 2.63
CA ILE A 165 -2.98 8.85 2.36
C ILE A 165 -2.00 7.82 2.93
N HIS A 166 -2.15 7.39 4.19
CA HIS A 166 -1.26 6.38 4.77
C HIS A 166 -1.28 5.06 4.00
N LEU A 167 -2.45 4.61 3.56
CA LEU A 167 -2.58 3.39 2.74
C LEU A 167 -1.90 3.56 1.38
N ALA A 168 -2.11 4.71 0.73
CA ALA A 168 -1.48 5.03 -0.55
C ALA A 168 0.06 5.10 -0.42
N GLU A 169 0.56 5.72 0.64
CA GLU A 169 2.00 5.77 0.91
C GLU A 169 2.58 4.39 1.20
N ALA A 170 1.88 3.53 1.94
CA ALA A 170 2.31 2.15 2.19
C ALA A 170 2.39 1.37 0.88
N ALA A 171 1.37 1.47 0.03
CA ALA A 171 1.36 0.84 -1.29
C ALA A 171 2.48 1.39 -2.20
N GLN A 172 2.76 2.71 -2.15
CA GLN A 172 3.86 3.31 -2.90
C GLN A 172 5.22 2.81 -2.42
N ARG A 173 5.44 2.71 -1.10
CA ARG A 173 6.69 2.14 -0.56
C ARG A 173 6.86 0.69 -0.99
N GLN A 174 5.79 -0.10 -0.98
CA GLN A 174 5.81 -1.47 -1.48
C GLN A 174 6.16 -1.54 -2.98
N ALA A 175 5.52 -0.72 -3.81
CA ALA A 175 5.80 -0.67 -5.25
C ALA A 175 7.25 -0.30 -5.54
N ARG A 176 7.80 0.70 -4.84
CA ARG A 176 9.22 1.07 -4.94
C ARG A 176 10.15 -0.05 -4.48
N GLY A 177 9.80 -0.78 -3.42
CA GLY A 177 10.57 -1.95 -2.99
C GLY A 177 10.65 -3.01 -4.09
N MET A 178 9.51 -3.33 -4.71
CA MET A 178 9.45 -4.27 -5.83
C MET A 178 10.23 -3.76 -7.06
N GLU A 179 10.19 -2.46 -7.34
CA GLU A 179 10.97 -1.84 -8.42
C GLU A 179 12.48 -2.06 -8.23
N MET A 180 13.00 -1.84 -7.01
CA MET A 180 14.42 -2.12 -6.71
C MET A 180 14.77 -3.60 -6.87
N ASP A 181 13.88 -4.51 -6.45
CA ASP A 181 14.08 -5.95 -6.64
C ASP A 181 14.16 -6.31 -8.14
N TYR A 182 13.29 -5.71 -8.97
CA TYR A 182 13.36 -5.89 -10.42
C TYR A 182 14.62 -5.28 -11.04
N GLU A 183 15.05 -4.09 -10.60
CA GLU A 183 16.30 -3.47 -11.05
C GLU A 183 17.51 -4.36 -10.75
N GLU A 184 17.57 -5.00 -9.57
CA GLU A 184 18.66 -5.92 -9.23
C GLU A 184 18.64 -7.17 -10.12
N VAL A 185 17.46 -7.73 -10.41
CA VAL A 185 17.33 -8.85 -11.35
C VAL A 185 17.78 -8.43 -12.75
N ILE A 186 17.40 -7.24 -13.21
CA ILE A 186 17.85 -6.71 -14.51
C ILE A 186 19.37 -6.60 -14.53
N ARG A 187 19.98 -6.02 -13.49
CA ARG A 187 21.44 -5.87 -13.39
C ARG A 187 22.16 -7.23 -13.42
N LEU A 188 21.62 -8.24 -12.75
CA LEU A 188 22.15 -9.61 -12.79
C LEU A 188 22.03 -10.23 -14.18
N LEU A 189 20.88 -10.07 -14.84
CA LEU A 189 20.68 -10.55 -16.21
C LEU A 189 21.59 -9.84 -17.23
N GLU A 190 21.79 -8.54 -17.08
CA GLU A 190 22.72 -7.76 -17.90
C GLU A 190 24.16 -8.25 -17.72
N ALA A 191 24.58 -8.55 -16.49
CA ALA A 191 25.88 -9.12 -16.21
C ALA A 191 26.05 -10.51 -16.85
N GLU A 192 25.04 -11.38 -16.72
CA GLU A 192 25.02 -12.72 -17.35
C GLU A 192 25.13 -12.62 -18.87
N ILE A 193 24.41 -11.68 -19.51
CA ILE A 193 24.51 -11.45 -20.96
C ILE A 193 25.93 -11.03 -21.36
N VAL A 194 26.57 -10.17 -20.57
CA VAL A 194 27.96 -9.76 -20.83
C VAL A 194 28.90 -10.95 -20.71
N GLU A 195 28.74 -11.78 -19.68
CA GLU A 195 29.55 -12.99 -19.49
C GLU A 195 29.35 -13.99 -20.64
N LEU A 196 28.10 -14.30 -21.00
CA LEU A 196 27.80 -15.20 -22.11
C LEU A 196 28.36 -14.69 -23.45
N LYS A 197 28.35 -13.38 -23.67
CA LYS A 197 29.00 -12.77 -24.85
C LYS A 197 30.51 -12.94 -24.84
N ALA A 198 31.16 -12.79 -23.68
CA ALA A 198 32.59 -13.02 -23.54
C ALA A 198 32.94 -14.50 -23.80
N GLN A 199 32.21 -15.42 -23.20
CA GLN A 199 32.38 -16.87 -23.43
C GLN A 199 32.22 -17.23 -24.92
N LEU A 200 31.24 -16.64 -25.61
CA LEU A 200 31.06 -16.87 -27.04
C LEU A 200 32.20 -16.32 -27.89
N ALA A 201 32.76 -15.16 -27.52
CA ALA A 201 33.91 -14.57 -28.20
C ALA A 201 35.16 -15.46 -28.04
N ASP A 202 35.41 -15.96 -26.84
CA ASP A 202 36.53 -16.86 -26.53
C ASP A 202 36.41 -18.20 -27.28
N HIS A 203 35.22 -18.80 -27.25
CA HIS A 203 34.94 -20.05 -27.98
C HIS A 203 35.05 -19.86 -29.50
N SER A 204 34.68 -18.68 -30.03
CA SER A 204 34.88 -18.35 -31.44
C SER A 204 36.36 -18.29 -31.82
N GLY A 205 37.20 -17.72 -30.95
CA GLY A 205 38.65 -17.69 -31.12
C GLY A 205 39.24 -19.10 -31.18
N GLN A 206 38.94 -19.93 -30.17
CA GLN A 206 39.41 -21.32 -30.11
C GLN A 206 38.95 -22.13 -31.33
N ASN A 207 37.71 -21.96 -31.79
CA ASN A 207 37.21 -22.65 -32.98
C ASN A 207 37.96 -22.25 -34.25
N LYS A 208 38.34 -20.97 -34.40
CA LYS A 208 39.12 -20.50 -35.55
C LYS A 208 40.52 -21.11 -35.57
N ASP A 209 41.17 -21.19 -34.41
CA ASP A 209 42.50 -21.79 -34.28
C ASP A 209 42.44 -23.30 -34.56
N ASN A 210 41.44 -23.99 -34.00
CA ASN A 210 41.19 -25.42 -34.27
C ASN A 210 40.91 -25.69 -35.76
N LEU A 211 40.11 -24.85 -36.41
CA LEU A 211 39.84 -24.95 -37.84
C LEU A 211 41.09 -24.71 -38.67
N GLN A 212 41.95 -23.78 -38.26
CA GLN A 212 43.22 -23.51 -38.92
C GLN A 212 44.19 -24.68 -38.77
N ASP A 213 44.30 -25.28 -37.59
CA ASP A 213 45.09 -26.48 -37.37
C ASP A 213 44.59 -27.66 -38.22
N LEU A 214 43.27 -27.88 -38.23
CA LEU A 214 42.66 -28.90 -39.07
C LEU A 214 42.96 -28.67 -40.55
N ARG A 215 42.88 -27.41 -41.03
CA ARG A 215 43.25 -27.06 -42.40
C ARG A 215 44.72 -27.39 -42.69
N LYS A 216 45.64 -27.08 -41.78
CA LYS A 216 47.07 -27.45 -41.92
C LYS A 216 47.23 -28.96 -42.02
N ARG A 217 46.56 -29.72 -41.14
CA ARG A 217 46.58 -31.19 -41.17
C ARG A 217 46.02 -31.76 -42.46
N VAL A 218 44.93 -31.19 -42.99
CA VAL A 218 44.37 -31.58 -44.30
C VAL A 218 45.38 -31.33 -45.41
N THR A 219 46.09 -30.19 -45.42
CA THR A 219 47.14 -29.94 -46.42
C THR A 219 48.30 -30.93 -46.33
N VAL A 220 48.71 -31.32 -45.11
CA VAL A 220 49.73 -32.35 -44.92
C VAL A 220 49.25 -33.71 -45.46
N LEU A 221 48.02 -34.10 -45.13
CA LEU A 221 47.41 -35.35 -45.62
C LEU A 221 47.29 -35.34 -47.15
N ASP A 222 46.93 -34.20 -47.76
CA ASP A 222 46.87 -34.06 -49.21
C ASP A 222 48.25 -34.22 -49.87
N CYS A 223 49.31 -33.69 -49.26
CA CYS A 223 50.68 -33.91 -49.72
C CYS A 223 51.10 -35.39 -49.58
N GLN A 224 50.79 -36.02 -48.43
CA GLN A 224 51.05 -37.45 -48.21
C GLN A 224 50.29 -38.33 -49.20
N LEU A 225 49.02 -38.00 -49.48
CA LEU A 225 48.21 -38.70 -50.46
C LEU A 225 48.82 -38.57 -51.85
N ARG A 226 49.19 -37.37 -52.29
CA ARG A 226 49.86 -37.17 -53.60
C ARG A 226 51.18 -37.94 -53.69
N LYS A 227 51.98 -37.97 -52.62
CA LYS A 227 53.21 -38.79 -52.55
C LYS A 227 52.87 -40.28 -52.69
N SER A 228 51.90 -40.79 -51.93
CA SER A 228 51.45 -42.18 -51.98
C SER A 228 50.88 -42.55 -53.36
N GLU A 229 50.06 -41.70 -53.97
CA GLU A 229 49.53 -41.90 -55.31
C GLU A 229 50.62 -41.96 -56.37
N SER A 230 51.66 -41.12 -56.25
CA SER A 230 52.81 -41.16 -57.16
C SER A 230 53.60 -42.48 -57.02
N ALA A 231 53.81 -42.94 -55.78
CA ALA A 231 54.43 -44.24 -55.52
C ALA A 231 53.58 -45.37 -56.10
N ARG A 232 52.27 -45.36 -55.87
CA ARG A 232 51.30 -46.34 -56.41
C ARG A 232 51.37 -46.42 -57.95
N LYS A 233 51.45 -45.30 -58.66
CA LYS A 233 51.60 -45.29 -60.13
C LYS A 233 52.90 -45.94 -60.57
N THR A 234 54.00 -45.73 -59.84
CA THR A 234 55.27 -46.40 -60.13
C THR A 234 55.18 -47.91 -59.90
N PHE A 235 54.54 -48.34 -58.80
CA PHE A 235 54.26 -49.76 -58.55
C PHE A 235 53.41 -50.38 -59.67
N GLU A 236 52.38 -49.68 -60.14
CA GLU A 236 51.50 -50.12 -61.22
C GLU A 236 52.29 -50.37 -62.51
N VAL A 237 53.15 -49.42 -62.92
CA VAL A 237 54.01 -49.57 -64.10
C VAL A 237 55.00 -50.73 -63.96
N ALA A 238 55.61 -50.93 -62.79
CA ALA A 238 56.53 -52.05 -62.60
C ALA A 238 55.82 -53.41 -62.56
N THR A 239 54.60 -53.47 -62.02
CA THR A 239 53.78 -54.68 -62.01
C THR A 239 53.36 -55.05 -63.43
N GLU A 240 52.98 -54.06 -64.24
CA GLU A 240 52.68 -54.25 -65.67
C GLU A 240 53.89 -54.80 -66.44
N LYS A 241 55.09 -54.22 -66.22
CA LYS A 241 56.33 -54.76 -66.81
C LYS A 241 56.65 -56.18 -66.34
N LEU A 242 56.38 -56.48 -65.08
CA LEU A 242 56.56 -57.83 -64.53
C LEU A 242 55.59 -58.82 -65.20
N LEU A 243 54.34 -58.43 -65.39
CA LEU A 243 53.34 -59.26 -66.07
C LEU A 243 53.76 -59.51 -67.52
N GLN A 244 54.14 -58.47 -68.26
CA GLN A 244 54.66 -58.60 -69.63
C GLN A 244 55.88 -59.53 -69.71
N PHE A 245 56.82 -59.42 -68.77
CA PHE A 245 57.97 -60.33 -68.70
C PHE A 245 57.53 -61.79 -68.46
N VAL A 246 56.61 -62.03 -67.53
CA VAL A 246 56.07 -63.38 -67.26
C VAL A 246 55.37 -63.95 -68.49
N GLU A 247 54.59 -63.14 -69.21
CA GLU A 247 53.95 -63.54 -70.47
C GLU A 247 54.96 -63.91 -71.54
N VAL A 248 56.00 -63.09 -71.75
CA VAL A 248 57.09 -63.38 -72.71
C VAL A 248 57.85 -64.65 -72.32
N VAL A 249 58.17 -64.85 -71.03
CA VAL A 249 58.79 -66.10 -70.55
C VAL A 249 57.88 -67.30 -70.81
N HIS A 250 56.58 -67.18 -70.51
CA HIS A 250 55.60 -68.24 -70.74
C HIS A 250 55.46 -68.57 -72.23
N GLU A 251 55.41 -67.57 -73.11
CA GLU A 251 55.37 -67.74 -74.58
C GLU A 251 56.61 -68.51 -75.07
N ILE A 252 57.82 -68.08 -74.68
CA ILE A 252 59.08 -68.74 -75.05
C ILE A 252 59.14 -70.20 -74.56
N LEU A 253 58.69 -70.46 -73.33
CA LEU A 253 58.66 -71.82 -72.78
C LEU A 253 57.58 -72.70 -73.43
N SER A 254 56.41 -72.14 -73.74
CA SER A 254 55.29 -72.84 -74.40
C SER A 254 55.60 -73.19 -75.85
N ASP A 255 56.27 -72.30 -76.59
CA ASP A 255 56.71 -72.55 -77.97
C ASP A 255 57.82 -73.62 -78.04
N ASN A 256 58.65 -73.75 -77.00
CA ASN A 256 59.60 -74.86 -76.89
C ASN A 256 58.92 -76.19 -76.49
N SER A 257 57.75 -76.16 -75.85
CA SER A 257 56.96 -77.35 -75.52
C SER A 257 56.09 -77.85 -76.69
N THR A 258 55.65 -76.98 -77.61
CA THR A 258 54.85 -77.39 -78.78
C THR A 258 55.65 -78.09 -79.88
N SER A 259 56.98 -78.10 -79.80
CA SER A 259 57.82 -79.05 -80.56
C SER A 259 57.76 -80.49 -80.01
N SER A 260 56.97 -80.76 -78.95
CA SER A 260 56.83 -82.09 -78.39
C SER A 260 55.44 -82.41 -77.86
N THR A 261 54.36 -82.14 -78.61
CA THR A 261 53.07 -82.84 -78.39
C THR A 261 52.13 -82.70 -79.59
N VAL A 262 51.79 -83.83 -80.20
CA VAL A 262 50.77 -84.00 -81.26
C VAL A 262 49.48 -84.54 -80.60
N LEU A 263 48.32 -84.01 -81.05
CA LEU A 263 46.90 -84.39 -80.81
C LEU A 263 46.27 -83.86 -79.49
N SER A 264 45.11 -83.19 -79.43
CA SER A 264 43.91 -83.18 -80.28
C SER A 264 43.00 -81.93 -80.09
N ASP A 265 42.63 -81.31 -81.20
CA ASP A 265 41.34 -80.72 -81.67
C ASP A 265 40.28 -80.10 -80.69
N SER A 266 40.02 -78.78 -80.79
CA SER A 266 38.87 -78.20 -81.55
C SER A 266 38.41 -76.78 -81.10
N ARG A 267 38.33 -75.88 -82.11
CA ARG A 267 37.41 -74.73 -82.32
C ARG A 267 37.53 -73.48 -81.40
N THR A 268 37.98 -72.34 -81.93
CA THR A 268 37.18 -71.17 -82.43
C THR A 268 38.15 -70.04 -82.88
N THR A 269 37.68 -69.09 -83.69
CA THR A 269 38.38 -68.38 -84.78
C THR A 269 38.81 -66.91 -84.52
N LEU A 270 39.99 -66.55 -85.07
CA LEU A 270 40.51 -65.23 -85.56
C LEU A 270 40.96 -64.10 -84.59
N PRO A 271 41.89 -63.19 -84.99
CA PRO A 271 42.81 -63.19 -86.13
C PRO A 271 44.31 -63.02 -85.73
N THR A 272 45.08 -64.09 -85.93
CA THR A 272 46.51 -64.24 -85.66
C THR A 272 47.41 -63.66 -86.76
N LYS A 273 47.16 -62.43 -87.23
CA LYS A 273 47.93 -61.84 -88.35
C LYS A 273 49.00 -60.81 -87.99
N ALA A 274 48.98 -60.23 -86.79
CA ALA A 274 50.01 -59.26 -86.39
C ALA A 274 51.22 -59.89 -85.68
N LEU A 275 51.08 -61.09 -85.11
CA LEU A 275 52.11 -61.71 -84.25
C LEU A 275 53.14 -62.58 -85.00
N LEU A 276 52.80 -63.06 -86.21
CA LEU A 276 53.69 -63.96 -86.98
C LEU A 276 54.93 -63.27 -87.57
N ALA A 277 55.05 -61.94 -87.53
CA ALA A 277 56.20 -61.24 -88.10
C ALA A 277 57.46 -61.24 -87.21
N ARG A 278 57.34 -61.57 -85.91
CA ARG A 278 58.50 -61.71 -84.99
C ARG A 278 58.95 -63.17 -84.80
N LEU A 279 58.21 -64.13 -85.35
CA LEU A 279 58.35 -65.56 -85.05
C LEU A 279 59.24 -66.28 -86.08
N GLY A 280 60.51 -65.89 -86.16
CA GLY A 280 61.47 -66.46 -87.11
C GLY A 280 62.87 -66.61 -86.53
N ARG A 281 63.11 -67.76 -85.89
CA ARG A 281 64.37 -68.26 -85.26
C ARG A 281 64.55 -67.93 -83.77
N ILE A 282 64.27 -68.92 -82.92
CA ILE A 282 64.79 -68.98 -81.54
C ILE A 282 66.29 -69.23 -81.65
N GLY A 283 67.07 -68.16 -81.56
CA GLY A 283 68.54 -68.19 -81.50
C GLY A 283 69.05 -67.51 -80.22
N PRO A 284 70.38 -67.50 -79.99
CA PRO A 284 71.05 -66.85 -78.85
C PRO A 284 70.68 -65.37 -78.64
N THR A 285 70.11 -64.74 -79.66
CA THR A 285 69.61 -63.36 -79.64
C THR A 285 68.28 -63.19 -78.87
N VAL A 286 67.39 -64.18 -78.84
CA VAL A 286 66.11 -64.12 -78.09
C VAL A 286 66.36 -64.25 -76.58
N THR A 287 67.25 -65.15 -76.19
CA THR A 287 67.65 -65.33 -74.78
C THR A 287 68.44 -64.14 -74.24
N ALA A 288 69.27 -63.50 -75.07
CA ALA A 288 69.98 -62.28 -74.71
C ALA A 288 69.04 -61.07 -74.52
N ALA A 289 68.01 -60.93 -75.36
CA ALA A 289 66.98 -59.90 -75.22
C ALA A 289 66.16 -60.09 -73.94
N LEU A 290 65.72 -61.33 -73.66
CA LEU A 290 65.01 -61.69 -72.44
C LEU A 290 65.84 -61.41 -71.17
N ALA A 291 67.14 -61.73 -71.19
CA ALA A 291 68.04 -61.45 -70.06
C ALA A 291 68.34 -59.95 -69.88
N ALA A 292 68.22 -59.13 -70.94
CA ALA A 292 68.28 -57.67 -70.82
C ALA A 292 66.99 -57.12 -70.20
N GLU A 293 65.83 -57.60 -70.66
CA GLU A 293 64.52 -57.23 -70.13
C GLU A 293 64.36 -57.64 -68.65
N ALA A 294 64.80 -58.85 -68.27
CA ALA A 294 64.83 -59.30 -66.88
C ALA A 294 65.69 -58.40 -65.98
N ARG A 295 66.84 -57.93 -66.48
CA ARG A 295 67.72 -57.01 -65.73
C ARG A 295 67.09 -55.63 -65.58
N ASP A 296 66.46 -55.11 -66.63
CA ASP A 296 65.82 -53.80 -66.57
C ASP A 296 64.54 -53.83 -65.71
N LEU A 297 63.80 -54.95 -65.72
CA LEU A 297 62.72 -55.20 -64.78
C LEU A 297 63.23 -55.27 -63.33
N ALA A 298 64.29 -56.03 -63.06
CA ALA A 298 64.88 -56.13 -61.73
C ALA A 298 65.37 -54.77 -61.20
N LYS A 299 65.93 -53.91 -62.07
CA LYS A 299 66.26 -52.52 -61.72
C LYS A 299 65.01 -51.70 -61.41
N SER A 300 63.96 -51.83 -62.21
CA SER A 300 62.69 -51.11 -62.02
C SER A 300 62.01 -51.46 -60.69
N VAL A 301 61.99 -52.75 -60.31
CA VAL A 301 61.42 -53.22 -59.04
C VAL A 301 62.27 -52.78 -57.85
N ARG A 302 63.61 -52.87 -57.97
CA ARG A 302 64.53 -52.42 -56.92
C ARG A 302 64.42 -50.93 -56.65
N ALA A 303 64.32 -50.11 -57.70
CA ALA A 303 64.15 -48.67 -57.58
C ALA A 303 62.88 -48.27 -56.83
N ILE A 304 61.83 -49.10 -56.85
CA ILE A 304 60.61 -48.84 -56.07
C ILE A 304 60.80 -49.16 -54.59
N LEU A 305 61.45 -50.29 -54.29
CA LEU A 305 61.72 -50.70 -52.90
C LEU A 305 62.65 -49.73 -52.15
N GLU A 306 63.47 -48.97 -52.88
CA GLU A 306 64.38 -47.97 -52.31
C GLU A 306 63.71 -46.60 -52.02
N VAL A 307 62.47 -46.36 -52.49
CA VAL A 307 61.75 -45.08 -52.32
C VAL A 307 61.00 -44.97 -50.97
N ASP A 308 60.89 -46.08 -50.22
CA ASP A 308 60.15 -46.18 -48.95
C ASP A 308 61.04 -46.18 -47.68
N CYS A 309 62.30 -45.70 -47.75
CA CYS A 309 63.16 -45.41 -46.58
C CYS A 309 63.21 -43.91 -46.26
#